data_AF-A0A7C5GIR7-F1
#
_entry.id   AF-A0A7C5GIR7-F1
#
_cell.length_a   1.000
_cell.length_b   1.000
_cell.length_c   1.000
_cell.angle_alpha   90.00
_cell.angle_beta   90.00
_cell.angle_gamma   90.00
#
_symmetry.space_group_name_H-M   'P 1'
#
loop_
_entity.id
_entity.type
_entity.pdbx_description
1 polymer ?
#
loop_
_entity_poly.entity_id
_entity_poly.type
_entity_poly.pdbx_seq_one_letter_code
_entity_poly.pdbx_strand_id
1 'polypeptide(L)'
;MKYFIQIILFSILISNSYGAIWNSPHSDIKDKKDTLYSSFSIPPKHLDPVVSYSSNEWAIISQIYEPPLQYNYIKRPYELEPLTLKKMPTVIYNPNSYTSKYILKLREDIKYQPHPAFIKEYRLLSDKALEDVSTISDFKKTST
;
A
#
# COMPACT_ATOMS: atom_id res chain seq x y z
N MET A 1 29.88 32.70 -45.45
CA MET A 1 29.13 31.43 -45.32
C MET A 1 29.73 30.46 -44.29
N LYS A 2 31.04 30.18 -44.33
CA LYS A 2 31.73 29.27 -43.39
C LYS A 2 31.50 29.61 -41.90
N TYR A 3 31.69 30.88 -41.52
CA TYR A 3 31.48 31.34 -40.14
C TYR A 3 30.02 31.30 -39.70
N PHE A 4 29.08 31.49 -40.63
CA PHE A 4 27.65 31.41 -40.34
C PHE A 4 27.23 29.98 -39.99
N ILE A 5 27.75 29.00 -40.74
CA ILE A 5 27.55 27.57 -40.46
C ILE A 5 28.19 27.18 -39.12
N GLN A 6 29.39 27.70 -38.83
CA GLN A 6 30.07 27.46 -37.56
C GLN A 6 29.32 28.04 -36.35
N ILE A 7 28.71 29.22 -36.49
CA ILE A 7 27.89 29.83 -35.43
C ILE A 7 26.61 29.01 -35.19
N ILE A 8 25.97 28.52 -36.25
CA ILE A 8 24.79 27.65 -36.12
C ILE A 8 25.14 26.34 -35.42
N LEU A 9 26.25 25.70 -35.80
CA LEU A 9 26.70 24.45 -35.18
C LEU A 9 27.03 24.63 -33.68
N PHE A 10 27.63 25.78 -33.33
CA PHE A 10 27.96 26.12 -31.95
C PHE A 10 26.69 26.38 -31.12
N SER A 11 25.68 27.03 -31.69
CA SER A 11 24.38 27.27 -31.03
C SER A 11 23.64 25.97 -30.70
N ILE A 12 23.69 24.98 -31.60
CA ILE A 12 23.06 23.66 -31.41
C ILE A 12 23.79 22.85 -30.32
N LEU A 13 25.10 23.02 -30.18
CA LEU A 13 25.89 22.36 -29.12
C LEU A 13 25.61 22.94 -27.71
N ILE A 14 25.13 24.18 -27.61
CA ILE A 14 24.82 24.83 -26.33
C ILE A 14 23.37 24.59 -25.89
N SER A 15 22.47 24.22 -26.82
CA SER A 15 21.08 23.90 -26.50
C SER A 15 20.94 22.51 -25.84
N ASN A 16 21.42 22.37 -24.61
CA ASN A 16 20.94 21.34 -23.69
C ASN A 16 19.63 21.83 -23.07
N SER A 17 18.53 21.62 -23.79
CA SER A 17 17.18 21.90 -23.30
C SER A 17 16.81 20.88 -22.23
N TYR A 18 17.29 21.08 -21.00
CA TYR A 18 16.75 20.37 -19.85
C TYR A 18 15.36 20.93 -19.57
N GLY A 19 14.32 20.20 -19.95
CA GLY A 19 12.94 20.50 -19.56
C GLY A 19 12.75 20.24 -18.08
N ALA A 20 13.28 21.12 -17.23
CA ALA A 20 12.99 21.10 -15.81
C ALA A 20 11.49 21.40 -15.64
N ILE A 21 10.75 20.49 -15.02
CA ILE A 21 9.34 20.70 -14.68
C ILE A 21 9.33 21.72 -13.55
N TRP A 22 9.24 23.00 -13.89
CA TRP A 22 9.35 24.13 -12.96
C TRP A 22 8.28 24.11 -11.85
N ASN A 23 7.20 23.36 -12.05
CA ASN A 23 6.12 23.14 -11.09
C ASN A 23 5.95 21.65 -10.76
N SER A 24 7.05 20.92 -10.59
CA SER A 24 6.98 19.55 -10.07
C SER A 24 6.69 19.62 -8.57
N PRO A 25 5.57 19.03 -8.08
CA PRO A 25 5.34 18.90 -6.64
C PRO A 25 6.23 17.81 -6.01
N HIS A 26 6.97 17.05 -6.83
CA HIS A 26 7.84 15.97 -6.40
C HIS A 26 9.29 16.46 -6.33
N SER A 27 9.99 16.08 -5.26
CA SER A 27 11.38 16.46 -5.04
C SER A 27 12.31 15.92 -6.13
N ASP A 28 13.29 16.72 -6.55
CA ASP A 28 14.36 16.30 -7.46
C ASP A 28 15.32 15.27 -6.84
N ILE A 29 15.18 15.02 -5.52
CA ILE A 29 15.81 13.88 -4.86
C ILE A 29 15.21 12.64 -5.50
N LYS A 30 15.95 12.05 -6.45
CA LYS A 30 15.74 10.70 -6.94
C LYS A 30 15.92 9.76 -5.76
N ASP A 31 14.87 9.61 -4.96
CA ASP A 31 14.77 8.46 -4.07
C ASP A 31 14.98 7.23 -4.96
N LYS A 32 15.96 6.40 -4.62
CA LYS A 32 16.26 5.12 -5.31
C LYS A 32 15.14 4.10 -5.06
N LYS A 33 13.88 4.50 -5.20
CA LYS A 33 12.71 3.69 -4.92
C LYS A 33 11.81 3.71 -6.14
N ASP A 34 11.27 2.53 -6.46
CA ASP A 34 10.24 2.36 -7.47
C ASP A 34 8.95 3.00 -6.97
N THR A 35 8.84 4.33 -7.14
CA THR A 35 7.71 5.12 -6.66
C THR A 35 6.66 5.26 -7.75
N LEU A 36 5.44 4.78 -7.50
CA LEU A 36 4.27 5.00 -8.35
C LEU A 36 3.50 6.23 -7.88
N TYR A 37 3.52 7.29 -8.69
CA TYR A 37 2.66 8.46 -8.48
C TYR A 37 1.31 8.27 -9.18
N SER A 38 0.22 8.43 -8.45
CA SER A 38 -1.14 8.34 -8.99
C SER A 38 -2.01 9.49 -8.50
N SER A 39 -2.91 9.97 -9.35
CA SER A 39 -3.94 10.95 -8.99
C SER A 39 -5.15 10.27 -8.36
N PHE A 40 -5.85 11.00 -7.49
CA PHE A 40 -7.17 10.63 -6.98
C PHE A 40 -8.08 11.87 -7.00
N SER A 41 -9.38 11.67 -7.21
CA SER A 41 -10.31 12.80 -7.36
C SER A 41 -10.63 13.50 -6.03
N ILE A 42 -10.59 12.77 -4.91
CA ILE A 42 -10.90 13.27 -3.56
C ILE A 42 -10.00 12.54 -2.56
N PRO A 43 -9.42 13.23 -1.56
CA PRO A 43 -8.67 12.56 -0.49
C PRO A 43 -9.49 11.47 0.22
N PRO A 44 -8.87 10.36 0.65
CA PRO A 44 -9.55 9.35 1.44
C PRO A 44 -10.00 9.95 2.78
N LYS A 45 -11.25 9.68 3.17
CA LYS A 45 -11.78 10.07 4.48
C LYS A 45 -11.54 8.97 5.51
N HIS A 46 -11.53 7.72 5.06
CA HIS A 46 -11.33 6.55 5.91
C HIS A 46 -10.29 5.61 5.30
N LEU A 47 -9.56 4.94 6.19
CA LEU A 47 -8.69 3.80 5.85
C LEU A 47 -9.18 2.50 6.49
N ASP A 48 -10.35 2.53 7.12
CA ASP A 48 -11.00 1.35 7.68
C ASP A 48 -11.94 0.74 6.63
N PRO A 49 -11.69 -0.51 6.19
CA PRO A 49 -12.50 -1.18 5.18
C PRO A 49 -13.97 -1.40 5.60
N VAL A 50 -14.30 -1.37 6.89
CA VAL A 50 -15.67 -1.59 7.39
C VAL A 50 -16.57 -0.38 7.14
N VAL A 51 -16.00 0.83 7.19
CA VAL A 51 -16.75 2.09 7.06
C VAL A 51 -16.50 2.81 5.74
N SER A 52 -15.51 2.39 4.96
CA SER A 52 -15.23 2.96 3.65
C SER A 52 -16.31 2.60 2.63
N TYR A 53 -16.77 3.60 1.87
CA TYR A 53 -17.82 3.45 0.82
C TYR A 53 -17.41 4.08 -0.52
N SER A 54 -16.13 4.42 -0.71
CA SER A 54 -15.62 5.07 -1.93
C SER A 54 -14.68 4.15 -2.71
N SER A 55 -14.84 4.10 -4.03
CA SER A 55 -13.91 3.37 -4.92
C SER A 55 -12.48 3.89 -4.83
N ASN A 56 -12.30 5.20 -4.65
CA ASN A 56 -10.98 5.82 -4.49
C ASN A 56 -10.27 5.35 -3.21
N GLU A 57 -11.02 5.17 -2.12
CA GLU A 57 -10.49 4.65 -0.86
C GLU A 57 -10.10 3.18 -1.02
N TRP A 58 -10.90 2.39 -1.74
CA TRP A 58 -10.61 0.97 -1.97
C TRP A 58 -9.29 0.74 -2.74
N ALA A 59 -8.95 1.63 -3.68
CA ALA A 59 -7.67 1.59 -4.38
C ALA A 59 -6.45 1.73 -3.44
N ILE A 60 -6.62 2.42 -2.30
CA ILE A 60 -5.59 2.57 -1.27
C ILE A 60 -5.67 1.44 -0.24
N ILE A 61 -6.87 1.14 0.27
CA ILE A 61 -7.11 0.12 1.31
C ILE A 61 -6.66 -1.27 0.84
N SER A 62 -6.88 -1.61 -0.43
CA SER A 62 -6.43 -2.88 -1.02
C SER A 62 -4.89 -3.06 -1.08
N GLN A 63 -4.12 -1.99 -0.86
CA GLN A 63 -2.66 -2.04 -0.73
C GLN A 63 -2.20 -2.16 0.74
N ILE A 64 -3.12 -2.00 1.70
CA ILE A 64 -2.84 -2.01 3.15
C ILE A 64 -3.32 -3.32 3.78
N TYR A 65 -4.50 -3.81 3.38
CA TYR A 65 -5.13 -5.00 3.95
C TYR A 65 -5.19 -6.15 2.95
N GLU A 66 -4.81 -7.35 3.40
CA GLU A 66 -4.89 -8.57 2.60
C GLU A 66 -6.03 -9.48 3.11
N PRO A 67 -7.15 -9.63 2.36
CA PRO A 67 -8.24 -10.53 2.74
C PRO A 67 -7.87 -12.02 2.61
N PRO A 68 -8.71 -12.94 3.12
CA PRO A 68 -8.53 -14.38 2.94
C PRO A 68 -8.44 -14.83 1.47
N LEU A 69 -9.26 -14.21 0.60
CA LEU A 69 -9.44 -14.58 -0.81
C LEU A 69 -9.32 -13.34 -1.69
N GLN A 70 -8.95 -13.55 -2.95
CA GLN A 70 -8.89 -12.53 -3.99
C GLN A 70 -9.44 -13.06 -5.31
N TYR A 71 -9.78 -12.15 -6.24
CA TYR A 71 -10.09 -12.53 -7.61
C TYR A 71 -8.84 -12.49 -8.48
N ASN A 72 -8.62 -13.55 -9.26
CA ASN A 72 -7.63 -13.57 -10.31
C ASN A 72 -8.18 -12.90 -11.57
N TYR A 73 -7.86 -11.61 -11.73
CA TYR A 73 -8.31 -10.81 -12.88
C TYR A 73 -7.57 -11.12 -14.19
N ILE A 74 -6.55 -12.00 -14.19
CA ILE A 74 -5.85 -12.41 -15.42
C ILE A 74 -6.55 -13.61 -16.07
N LYS A 75 -7.15 -14.51 -15.28
CA LYS A 75 -7.91 -15.65 -15.79
C LYS A 75 -9.21 -15.24 -16.48
N ARG A 76 -9.70 -16.08 -17.39
CA ARG A 76 -10.98 -15.90 -18.11
C ARG A 76 -11.75 -17.23 -18.11
N PRO A 77 -12.93 -17.32 -17.47
CA PRO A 77 -13.58 -16.29 -16.63
C PRO A 77 -12.73 -15.92 -15.39
N TYR A 78 -13.07 -14.82 -14.71
CA TYR A 78 -12.41 -14.49 -13.43
C TYR A 78 -12.67 -15.59 -12.41
N GLU A 79 -11.64 -15.94 -11.65
CA GLU A 79 -11.70 -16.99 -10.64
C GLU A 79 -11.40 -16.45 -9.26
N LEU A 80 -12.10 -16.95 -8.24
CA LEU A 80 -11.78 -16.68 -6.85
C LEU A 80 -10.66 -17.63 -6.39
N GLU A 81 -9.62 -17.08 -5.78
CA GLU A 81 -8.48 -17.86 -5.30
C GLU A 81 -7.99 -17.39 -3.91
N PRO A 82 -7.21 -18.22 -3.21
CA PRO A 82 -6.61 -17.83 -1.93
C PRO A 82 -5.62 -16.66 -2.06
N LEU A 83 -5.63 -15.74 -1.09
CA LEU A 83 -4.59 -14.71 -0.91
C LEU A 83 -3.79 -14.97 0.37
N THR A 84 -4.42 -14.78 1.54
CA THR A 84 -3.78 -15.07 2.84
C THR A 84 -4.07 -16.49 3.34
N LEU A 85 -4.98 -17.23 2.71
CA LEU A 85 -5.22 -18.64 3.01
C LEU A 85 -4.25 -19.58 2.28
N LYS A 86 -3.92 -20.72 2.89
CA LYS A 86 -3.10 -21.79 2.26
C LYS A 86 -3.81 -22.47 1.09
N LYS A 87 -5.15 -22.48 1.11
CA LYS A 87 -6.02 -23.11 0.10
C LYS A 87 -7.43 -22.55 0.23
N MET A 88 -8.31 -22.88 -0.72
CA MET A 88 -9.72 -22.51 -0.63
C MET A 88 -10.38 -23.05 0.66
N PRO A 89 -11.37 -22.34 1.22
CA PRO A 89 -12.06 -22.78 2.43
C PRO A 89 -12.66 -24.17 2.28
N THR A 90 -12.53 -24.99 3.31
CA THR A 90 -13.22 -26.30 3.34
C THR A 90 -14.61 -26.10 3.91
N VAL A 91 -15.64 -26.52 3.17
CA VAL A 91 -17.05 -26.38 3.57
C VAL A 91 -17.56 -27.72 4.09
N ILE A 92 -18.19 -27.70 5.26
CA ILE A 92 -18.87 -28.85 5.85
C ILE A 92 -20.35 -28.50 5.97
N TYR A 93 -21.17 -29.17 5.17
CA TYR A 93 -22.63 -29.05 5.20
C TYR A 93 -23.19 -29.95 6.30
N ASN A 94 -24.10 -29.42 7.12
CA ASN A 94 -24.83 -30.22 8.10
C ASN A 94 -26.20 -30.59 7.53
N PRO A 95 -26.46 -31.87 7.19
CA PRO A 95 -27.75 -32.25 6.58
C PRO A 95 -28.94 -32.07 7.51
N ASN A 96 -28.71 -31.95 8.83
CA ASN A 96 -29.76 -31.82 9.84
C ASN A 96 -29.92 -30.37 10.33
N SER A 97 -29.29 -29.38 9.68
CA SER A 97 -29.33 -27.98 10.08
C SER A 97 -29.27 -27.06 8.86
N TYR A 98 -29.84 -25.85 8.97
CA TYR A 98 -29.71 -24.80 7.96
C TYR A 98 -28.36 -24.07 8.03
N THR A 99 -27.35 -24.65 8.67
CA THR A 99 -26.04 -24.03 8.88
C THR A 99 -24.93 -24.82 8.20
N SER A 100 -23.92 -24.10 7.70
CA SER A 100 -22.71 -24.67 7.10
C SER A 100 -21.49 -24.16 7.87
N LYS A 101 -20.49 -25.03 8.04
CA LYS A 101 -19.22 -24.67 8.69
C LYS A 101 -18.14 -24.45 7.63
N TYR A 102 -17.44 -23.33 7.72
CA TYR A 102 -16.30 -23.00 6.87
C TYR A 102 -15.01 -23.08 7.67
N ILE A 103 -14.03 -23.83 7.17
CA ILE A 103 -12.69 -23.94 7.77
C ILE A 103 -11.71 -23.21 6.86
N LEU A 104 -11.16 -22.11 7.38
CA LEU A 104 -10.16 -21.28 6.72
C LEU A 104 -8.81 -21.55 7.39
N LYS A 105 -7.78 -21.86 6.60
CA LYS A 105 -6.41 -22.08 7.10
C LYS A 105 -5.50 -20.98 6.57
N LEU A 106 -5.04 -20.11 7.45
CA LEU A 106 -4.11 -19.03 7.11
C LEU A 106 -2.72 -19.59 6.75
N ARG A 107 -2.02 -18.88 5.88
CA ARG A 107 -0.59 -19.08 5.68
C ARG A 107 0.18 -18.67 6.93
N GLU A 108 1.34 -19.29 7.16
CA GLU A 108 2.15 -19.08 8.38
C GLU A 108 3.12 -17.90 8.25
N ASP A 109 3.35 -17.42 7.03
CA ASP A 109 4.26 -16.31 6.73
C ASP A 109 3.57 -14.93 6.78
N ILE A 110 2.25 -14.89 6.99
CA ILE A 110 1.50 -13.64 7.09
C ILE A 110 1.85 -12.94 8.39
N LYS A 111 2.22 -11.67 8.29
CA LYS A 111 2.61 -10.82 9.41
C LYS A 111 1.96 -9.45 9.25
N TYR A 112 1.66 -8.81 10.37
CA TYR A 112 1.32 -7.40 10.36
C TYR A 112 2.57 -6.55 10.07
N GLN A 113 2.35 -5.30 9.69
CA GLN A 113 3.41 -4.30 9.75
C GLN A 113 3.95 -4.20 11.19
N PRO A 114 5.26 -4.02 11.41
CA PRO A 114 5.81 -3.79 12.74
C PRO A 114 5.06 -2.67 13.47
N HIS A 115 4.48 -2.99 14.62
CA HIS A 115 3.63 -2.08 15.38
C HIS A 115 3.89 -2.18 16.89
N PRO A 116 3.87 -1.07 17.65
CA PRO A 116 4.12 -1.10 19.09
C PRO A 116 3.06 -1.87 19.88
N ALA A 117 1.83 -1.97 19.40
CA ALA A 117 0.76 -2.73 20.08
C ALA A 117 1.06 -4.23 20.28
N PHE A 118 1.98 -4.79 19.47
CA PHE A 118 2.41 -6.17 19.61
C PHE A 118 3.50 -6.37 20.69
N ILE A 119 4.05 -5.28 21.25
CA ILE A 119 5.01 -5.33 22.36
C ILE A 119 4.24 -5.48 23.68
N LYS A 120 4.51 -6.57 24.41
CA LYS A 120 3.77 -6.93 25.62
C LYS A 120 3.93 -5.88 26.73
N GLU A 121 5.12 -5.30 26.85
CA GLU A 121 5.46 -4.28 27.84
C GLU A 121 4.64 -3.00 27.65
N TYR A 122 4.28 -2.68 26.40
CA TYR A 122 3.50 -1.49 26.09
C TYR A 122 2.02 -1.61 26.44
N ARG A 123 1.52 -2.82 26.73
CA ARG A 123 0.14 -3.04 27.17
C ARG A 123 -0.13 -2.58 28.61
N LEU A 124 0.93 -2.29 29.37
CA LEU A 124 0.86 -1.93 30.79
C LEU A 124 1.48 -0.55 31.07
N LEU A 125 1.59 0.30 30.05
CA LEU A 125 2.07 1.67 30.24
C LEU A 125 1.07 2.46 31.08
N SER A 126 1.59 3.24 32.03
CA SER A 126 0.80 4.22 32.76
C SER A 126 0.57 5.46 31.90
N ASP A 127 -0.45 6.25 32.23
CA ASP A 127 -0.72 7.52 31.55
C ASP A 127 0.50 8.45 31.56
N LYS A 128 1.26 8.47 32.67
CA LYS A 128 2.50 9.22 32.79
C LYS A 128 3.56 8.78 31.77
N ALA A 129 3.66 7.48 31.48
CA ALA A 129 4.61 6.97 30.50
C ALA A 129 4.21 7.30 29.05
N LEU A 130 2.97 7.74 28.84
CA LEU A 130 2.43 8.16 27.55
C LEU A 130 2.49 9.69 27.35
N GLU A 131 2.81 10.48 28.38
CA GLU A 131 2.91 11.95 28.28
C GLU A 131 3.89 12.40 27.19
N ASP A 132 4.98 11.65 27.00
CA ASP A 132 6.02 11.92 25.99
C ASP A 132 5.75 11.23 24.63
N VAL A 133 4.60 10.57 24.47
CA VAL A 133 4.25 9.82 23.24
C VAL A 133 3.12 10.55 22.52
N SER A 134 3.44 11.11 21.35
CA SER A 134 2.50 11.86 20.51
C SER A 134 2.08 11.08 19.25
N THR A 135 2.96 10.24 18.72
CA THR A 135 2.74 9.43 17.53
C THR A 135 3.16 7.99 17.74
N ILE A 136 2.64 7.09 16.88
CA ILE A 136 3.01 5.66 16.89
C ILE A 136 4.52 5.48 16.67
N SER A 137 5.18 6.40 15.95
CA SER A 137 6.61 6.35 15.65
C SER A 137 7.49 6.68 16.86
N ASP A 138 6.93 7.26 17.93
CA ASP A 138 7.68 7.64 19.13
C ASP A 138 8.04 6.40 19.98
N PHE A 139 7.36 5.27 19.76
CA PHE A 139 7.67 4.00 20.40
C PHE A 139 8.97 3.40 19.83
N LYS A 140 9.94 3.14 20.72
CA LYS A 140 11.27 2.65 20.34
C LYS A 140 11.30 1.19 19.85
N LYS A 141 10.31 0.39 20.22
CA LYS A 141 10.23 -1.03 19.87
C LYS A 141 8.95 -1.32 19.10
N THR A 142 9.05 -2.21 18.13
CA THR A 142 7.90 -2.72 17.38
C THR A 142 8.04 -4.23 17.18
N SER A 143 6.92 -4.92 17.03
CA SER A 143 6.88 -6.35 16.69
C SER A 143 5.78 -6.59 15.65
N THR A 144 5.79 -7.78 15.04
CA THR A 144 4.77 -8.25 14.07
C THR A 144 3.99 -9.43 14.59
#